data_AF-A0A6L8G3E4-F1
#
_entry.id   AF-A0A6L8G3E4-F1
#
_cell.length_a   1.000
_cell.length_b   1.000
_cell.length_c   1.000
_cell.angle_alpha   90.00
_cell.angle_beta   90.00
_cell.angle_gamma   90.00
#
_symmetry.space_group_name_H-M   'P 1'
#
loop_
_entity.id
_entity.type
_entity.pdbx_description
1 polymer ?
#
loop_
_entity_poly.entity_id
_entity_poly.type
_entity_poly.pdbx_seq_one_letter_code
_entity_poly.pdbx_strand_id
1 'polypeptide(L)'
;FTQQLCDEVPAIERRPFAEGVLATLETYAWPGNVRELKFAVERALCVAQGDEVGMDDLPPEVHGSSGVALPEGGSFDEQVERVERDLLDGALSQAGGRQKDAAQHLGLTYDRFRHLLRKYQITAK
;
A
#
# COMPACT_ATOMS: atom_id res chain seq x y z
N PHE A 1 13.79 -3.23 19.22
CA PHE A 1 13.32 -3.81 17.95
C PHE A 1 14.47 -4.29 17.08
N THR A 2 15.37 -3.40 16.63
CA THR A 2 16.61 -3.76 15.91
C THR A 2 17.50 -4.73 16.68
N GLN A 3 17.58 -4.59 18.01
CA GLN A 3 18.31 -5.51 18.88
C GLN A 3 17.76 -6.96 18.83
N GLN A 4 16.44 -7.12 18.73
CA GLN A 4 15.77 -8.42 18.70
C GLN A 4 15.86 -9.09 17.31
N LEU A 5 15.98 -8.29 16.25
CA LEU A 5 16.21 -8.74 14.87
C LEU A 5 17.65 -9.25 14.66
N CYS A 6 18.64 -8.55 15.23
CA CYS A 6 20.05 -8.98 15.16
C CYS A 6 20.28 -10.31 15.92
N ASP A 7 19.51 -10.56 16.98
CA ASP A 7 19.56 -11.82 17.74
C ASP A 7 18.93 -13.01 16.98
N GLU A 8 17.94 -12.77 16.10
CA GLU A 8 17.26 -13.82 15.31
C GLU A 8 17.99 -14.16 14.00
N VAL A 9 18.74 -13.22 13.43
CA VAL A 9 19.47 -13.43 12.17
C VAL A 9 20.94 -13.02 12.34
N PRO A 10 21.84 -13.96 12.68
CA PRO A 10 23.24 -13.66 13.00
C PRO A 10 24.09 -13.18 11.82
N ALA A 11 23.51 -13.10 10.61
CA ALA A 11 24.14 -12.54 9.42
C ALA A 11 23.90 -11.03 9.24
N ILE A 12 23.09 -10.40 10.10
CA ILE A 12 22.74 -8.99 9.98
C ILE A 12 23.59 -8.16 10.92
N GLU A 13 24.47 -7.34 10.35
CA GLU A 13 25.22 -6.33 11.11
C GLU A 13 24.34 -5.12 11.41
N ARG A 14 24.38 -4.64 12.66
CA ARG A 14 23.62 -3.46 13.06
C ARG A 14 24.23 -2.22 12.40
N ARG A 15 23.47 -1.62 11.48
CA ARG A 15 23.85 -0.37 10.81
C ARG A 15 22.93 0.78 11.23
N PRO A 16 23.47 1.99 11.50
CA PRO A 16 22.65 3.17 11.70
C PRO A 16 21.83 3.48 10.43
N PHE A 17 20.65 4.07 10.63
CA PHE A 17 19.83 4.58 9.53
C PHE A 17 20.32 5.98 9.16
N ALA A 18 20.45 6.25 7.86
CA ALA A 18 20.78 7.58 7.37
C ALA A 18 19.69 8.61 7.74
N GLU A 19 20.06 9.88 7.72
CA GLU A 19 19.15 10.98 8.05
C GLU A 19 17.91 10.97 7.12
N GLY A 20 16.72 11.13 7.72
CA GLY A 20 15.44 11.10 6.98
C GLY A 20 14.83 9.71 6.80
N VAL A 21 15.61 8.62 6.88
CA VAL A 21 15.10 7.24 6.79
C VAL A 21 14.16 6.92 7.96
N LEU A 22 14.55 7.31 9.17
CA LEU A 22 13.70 7.16 10.36
C LEU A 22 12.40 7.95 10.23
N ALA A 23 12.45 9.17 9.70
CA ALA A 23 11.25 10.00 9.49
C ALA A 23 10.29 9.34 8.49
N THR A 24 10.80 8.74 7.42
CA THR A 24 9.98 7.97 6.47
C THR A 24 9.41 6.71 7.12
N LEU A 25 10.19 5.98 7.90
CA LEU A 25 9.71 4.80 8.63
C LEU A 25 8.63 5.18 9.68
N GLU A 26 8.75 6.34 10.32
CA GLU A 26 7.76 6.85 11.29
C GLU A 26 6.49 7.38 10.60
N THR A 27 6.62 7.93 9.40
CA THR A 27 5.50 8.51 8.63
C THR A 27 4.70 7.45 7.86
N TYR A 28 5.33 6.32 7.53
CA TYR A 28 4.67 5.24 6.81
C TYR A 28 3.63 4.54 7.69
N ALA A 29 2.45 4.27 7.13
CA ALA A 29 1.31 3.74 7.88
C ALA A 29 1.44 2.26 8.29
N TRP A 30 2.37 1.50 7.69
CA TRP A 30 2.58 0.06 7.94
C TRP A 30 1.30 -0.77 7.90
N PRO A 31 0.63 -0.87 6.74
CA PRO A 31 -0.65 -1.58 6.60
C PRO A 31 -0.59 -3.07 7.02
N GLY A 32 0.58 -3.70 6.94
CA GLY A 32 0.87 -5.07 7.37
C GLY A 32 1.30 -5.19 8.84
N ASN A 33 1.09 -4.16 9.66
CA ASN A 33 1.49 -4.07 11.06
C ASN A 33 3.02 -4.17 11.26
N VAL A 34 3.43 -4.38 12.51
CA VAL A 34 4.83 -4.55 12.97
C VAL A 34 5.60 -5.65 12.21
N ARG A 35 4.92 -6.61 11.57
CA ARG A 35 5.56 -7.64 10.73
C ARG A 35 6.10 -7.07 9.42
N GLU A 36 5.37 -6.14 8.81
CA GLU A 36 5.82 -5.49 7.58
C GLU A 36 6.99 -4.54 7.85
N LEU A 37 6.92 -3.78 8.95
CA LEU A 37 8.06 -3.00 9.44
C LEU A 37 9.29 -3.89 9.67
N LYS A 38 9.11 -5.04 10.31
CA LYS A 38 10.19 -6.00 10.54
C LYS A 38 10.82 -6.46 9.22
N PHE A 39 10.00 -6.90 8.26
CA PHE A 39 10.48 -7.40 6.97
C PHE A 39 11.17 -6.31 6.14
N ALA A 40 10.62 -5.09 6.16
CA ALA A 40 11.21 -3.94 5.48
C ALA A 40 12.60 -3.59 6.05
N VAL A 41 12.71 -3.55 7.38
CA VAL A 41 13.98 -3.27 8.08
C VAL A 41 14.98 -4.42 7.89
N GLU A 42 14.54 -5.68 7.96
CA GLU A 42 15.39 -6.85 7.75
C GLU A 42 15.97 -6.87 6.33
N ARG A 43 15.14 -6.62 5.32
CA ARG A 43 15.58 -6.51 3.93
C ARG A 43 16.53 -5.33 3.74
N ALA A 44 16.24 -4.17 4.31
CA ALA A 44 17.10 -2.99 4.20
C ALA A 44 18.48 -3.23 4.82
N LEU A 45 18.54 -3.91 5.97
CA LEU A 45 19.81 -4.28 6.60
C LEU A 45 20.59 -5.35 5.81
N CYS A 46 19.90 -6.28 5.12
CA CYS A 46 20.52 -7.28 4.26
C CYS A 46 21.05 -6.70 2.93
N VAL A 47 20.37 -5.71 2.36
CA VAL A 47 20.70 -5.12 1.05
C VAL A 47 21.71 -3.99 1.17
N ALA A 48 21.70 -3.24 2.28
CA ALA A 48 22.66 -2.18 2.51
C ALA A 48 24.08 -2.71 2.31
N GLN A 49 24.88 -2.00 1.51
CA GLN A 49 26.28 -2.34 1.26
C GLN A 49 27.27 -1.39 1.96
N GLY A 50 26.77 -0.30 2.57
CA GLY A 50 27.57 0.69 3.30
C GLY A 50 27.43 0.61 4.82
N ASP A 51 28.11 1.52 5.53
CA ASP A 51 28.05 1.62 7.00
C ASP A 51 26.68 2.09 7.52
N GLU A 52 25.81 2.62 6.65
CA GLU A 52 24.48 3.12 6.99
C GLU A 52 23.41 2.58 6.03
N VAL A 53 22.17 2.47 6.52
CA VAL A 53 20.99 2.13 5.70
C VAL A 53 20.41 3.41 5.11
N GLY A 54 20.47 3.54 3.78
CA GLY A 54 19.93 4.67 3.04
C GLY A 54 18.46 4.49 2.62
N MET A 55 17.89 5.53 2.01
CA MET A 55 16.53 5.47 1.44
C MET A 55 16.42 4.44 0.29
N ASP A 56 17.49 4.26 -0.47
CA ASP A 56 17.54 3.34 -1.61
C ASP A 56 17.56 1.86 -1.18
N ASP A 57 17.94 1.60 0.08
CA ASP A 57 17.94 0.27 0.68
C ASP A 57 16.55 -0.12 1.21
N LEU A 58 15.66 0.85 1.42
CA LEU A 58 14.30 0.59 1.84
C LEU A 58 13.45 0.01 0.70
N PRO A 59 12.47 -0.85 1.01
CA PRO A 59 11.54 -1.35 0.02
C PRO A 59 10.80 -0.21 -0.71
N PRO A 60 10.49 -0.37 -2.00
CA PRO A 60 9.81 0.65 -2.80
C PRO A 60 8.44 1.07 -2.29
N GLU A 61 7.80 0.19 -1.54
CA GLU A 61 6.54 0.44 -0.86
C GLU A 61 6.65 1.51 0.22
N VAL A 62 7.86 1.69 0.78
CA VAL A 62 8.18 2.62 1.88
C VAL A 62 8.84 3.89 1.35
N HIS A 63 9.69 3.80 0.31
CA HIS A 63 10.36 4.97 -0.28
C HIS A 63 9.51 5.72 -1.32
N GLY A 64 8.48 5.09 -1.86
CA GLY A 64 7.63 5.63 -2.92
C GLY A 64 6.17 5.52 -2.53
N SER A 65 5.51 6.68 -2.48
CA SER A 65 4.05 6.84 -2.44
C SER A 65 3.34 5.93 -3.46
N SER A 66 3.03 4.69 -3.08
CA SER A 66 2.08 3.84 -3.80
C SER A 66 1.57 2.65 -2.98
N GLY A 67 1.55 2.78 -1.65
CA GLY A 67 0.72 1.90 -0.83
C GLY A 67 -0.71 2.41 -0.88
N VAL A 68 -1.63 1.65 -1.47
CA VAL A 68 -3.07 1.83 -1.18
C VAL A 68 -3.20 1.54 0.30
N ALA A 69 -3.13 2.58 1.13
CA ALA A 69 -3.33 2.46 2.56
C ALA A 69 -4.74 1.89 2.75
N LEU A 70 -4.83 0.62 3.14
CA LEU A 70 -6.08 0.06 3.64
C LEU A 70 -6.41 0.86 4.90
N PRO A 71 -7.47 1.70 4.88
CA PRO A 71 -7.77 2.54 6.01
C PRO A 71 -8.16 1.69 7.21
N GLU A 72 -7.49 1.94 8.33
CA GLU A 72 -7.73 1.23 9.58
C GLU A 72 -9.09 1.64 10.14
N GLY A 73 -10.00 0.65 10.24
CA GLY A 73 -11.33 0.81 10.81
C GLY A 73 -12.47 0.49 9.83
N GLY A 74 -13.47 -0.20 10.39
CA GLY A 74 -14.66 -0.66 9.68
C GLY A 74 -14.78 -2.17 9.64
N SER A 75 -16.00 -2.65 9.58
CA SER A 75 -16.36 -4.02 9.25
C SER A 75 -15.81 -4.44 7.87
N PHE A 76 -15.69 -5.75 7.66
CA PHE A 76 -15.30 -6.31 6.37
C PHE A 76 -16.12 -5.71 5.21
N ASP A 77 -17.43 -5.57 5.41
CA ASP A 77 -18.33 -4.97 4.42
C ASP A 77 -17.89 -3.53 4.06
N GLU A 78 -17.63 -2.66 5.04
CA GLU A 78 -17.22 -1.28 4.79
C GLU A 78 -15.86 -1.17 4.06
N GLN A 79 -14.95 -2.12 4.27
CA GLN A 79 -13.69 -2.17 3.54
C GLN A 79 -13.90 -2.60 2.09
N VAL A 80 -14.72 -3.63 1.86
CA VAL A 80 -15.09 -4.08 0.52
C VAL A 80 -15.79 -2.95 -0.24
N GLU A 81 -16.74 -2.25 0.39
CA GLU A 81 -17.49 -1.15 -0.26
C GLU A 81 -16.57 -0.03 -0.74
N ARG A 82 -15.53 0.28 0.02
CA ARG A 82 -14.56 1.32 -0.32
C ARG A 82 -13.66 0.92 -1.48
N VAL A 83 -13.10 -0.30 -1.45
CA VAL A 83 -12.30 -0.82 -2.57
C VAL A 83 -13.16 -0.90 -3.83
N GLU A 84 -14.40 -1.35 -3.73
CA GLU A 84 -15.34 -1.36 -4.85
C GLU A 84 -15.60 0.06 -5.39
N ARG A 85 -15.76 1.06 -4.51
CA ARG A 85 -15.93 2.47 -4.92
C ARG A 85 -14.72 3.00 -5.67
N ASP A 86 -13.52 2.75 -5.15
CA ASP A 86 -12.27 3.25 -5.74
C ASP A 86 -12.02 2.61 -7.12
N LEU A 87 -12.32 1.31 -7.28
CA LEU A 87 -12.25 0.62 -8.56
C LEU A 87 -13.24 1.18 -9.59
N LEU A 88 -14.47 1.48 -9.16
CA LEU A 88 -15.48 2.07 -10.04
C LEU A 88 -15.09 3.49 -10.50
N ASP A 89 -14.58 4.31 -9.60
CA ASP A 89 -14.15 5.68 -9.89
C ASP A 89 -12.92 5.72 -10.80
N GLY A 90 -11.94 4.85 -10.54
CA GLY A 90 -10.76 4.67 -11.38
C GLY A 90 -11.14 4.21 -12.79
N ALA A 91 -12.05 3.24 -12.91
CA ALA A 91 -12.52 2.75 -14.21
C ALA A 91 -13.32 3.81 -14.97
N LEU A 92 -14.17 4.60 -14.29
CA LEU A 92 -14.89 5.72 -14.91
C LEU A 92 -13.95 6.80 -15.41
N SER A 93 -12.93 7.13 -14.62
CA SER A 93 -11.91 8.13 -14.98
C SER A 93 -11.11 7.69 -16.21
N GLN A 94 -10.67 6.43 -16.25
CA GLN A 94 -9.96 5.86 -17.40
C GLN A 94 -10.83 5.78 -18.66
N ALA A 95 -12.13 5.51 -18.51
CA ALA A 95 -13.08 5.43 -19.61
C ALA A 95 -13.69 6.78 -20.02
N GLY A 96 -13.27 7.90 -19.41
CA GLY A 96 -13.81 9.23 -19.69
C GLY A 96 -15.33 9.33 -19.47
N GLY A 97 -15.85 8.67 -18.44
CA GLY A 97 -17.28 8.66 -18.09
C GLY A 97 -18.15 7.67 -18.89
N ARG A 98 -17.56 6.90 -19.81
CA ARG A 98 -18.30 5.87 -20.56
C ARG A 98 -18.50 4.61 -19.73
N GLN A 99 -19.67 4.50 -19.10
CA GLN A 99 -20.00 3.40 -18.18
C GLN A 99 -19.85 1.99 -18.79
N LYS A 100 -20.15 1.81 -20.08
CA LYS A 100 -19.97 0.51 -20.75
C LYS A 100 -18.50 0.13 -20.89
N ASP A 101 -17.65 1.10 -21.21
CA ASP A 101 -16.22 0.89 -21.40
C ASP A 101 -15.56 0.67 -20.03
N ALA A 102 -15.94 1.44 -19.01
CA ALA A 102 -15.52 1.23 -17.62
C ALA A 102 -15.88 -0.17 -17.09
N ALA A 103 -17.09 -0.65 -17.40
CA ALA A 103 -17.51 -2.01 -17.04
C ALA A 103 -16.65 -3.08 -17.73
N GLN A 104 -16.32 -2.91 -19.01
CA GLN A 104 -15.41 -3.81 -19.72
C GLN A 104 -14.00 -3.82 -19.12
N HIS A 105 -13.47 -2.66 -18.75
CA HIS A 105 -12.15 -2.55 -18.11
C HIS A 105 -12.07 -3.31 -16.78
N LEU A 106 -13.15 -3.32 -16.00
CA LEU A 106 -13.24 -4.08 -14.76
C LEU A 106 -13.66 -5.55 -14.96
N GLY A 107 -13.92 -6.00 -16.21
CA GLY A 107 -14.43 -7.34 -16.49
C GLY A 107 -15.84 -7.59 -15.93
N LEU A 108 -16.61 -6.53 -15.69
CA LEU A 108 -17.96 -6.58 -15.15
C LEU A 108 -18.99 -6.50 -16.28
N THR A 109 -20.12 -7.18 -16.10
CA THR A 109 -21.30 -6.91 -16.91
C THR A 109 -21.81 -5.50 -16.65
N TYR A 110 -22.35 -4.86 -17.69
CA TYR A 110 -22.91 -3.50 -17.59
C TYR A 110 -23.98 -3.39 -16.49
N ASP A 111 -24.82 -4.41 -16.33
CA ASP A 111 -25.86 -4.43 -15.28
C ASP A 111 -25.27 -4.50 -13.87
N ARG A 112 -24.21 -5.29 -13.66
CA ARG A 112 -23.50 -5.37 -12.37
C ARG A 112 -22.81 -4.05 -12.06
N PHE A 113 -22.15 -3.45 -13.03
CA PHE A 113 -21.52 -2.14 -12.88
C PHE A 113 -22.54 -1.05 -12.53
N ARG A 114 -23.67 -0.99 -13.25
CA ARG A 114 -24.77 -0.04 -12.99
C ARG A 114 -25.45 -0.28 -11.64
N HIS A 115 -25.52 -1.53 -11.18
CA HIS A 115 -26.03 -1.86 -9.85
C HIS A 115 -25.09 -1.31 -8.76
N LEU A 116 -23.78 -1.53 -8.89
CA LEU A 116 -22.78 -1.01 -7.96
C LEU A 116 -22.75 0.52 -7.94
N LEU A 117 -22.85 1.19 -9.09
CA LEU A 117 -22.95 2.65 -9.16
C LEU A 117 -24.16 3.20 -8.39
N ARG A 118 -25.32 2.53 -8.48
CA ARG A 118 -26.52 2.91 -7.73
C ARG A 118 -26.38 2.59 -6.23
N LYS A 119 -25.79 1.44 -5.89
CA LYS A 119 -25.54 1.04 -4.51
C LYS A 119 -24.66 2.07 -3.80
N TYR A 120 -23.63 2.57 -4.47
CA TYR A 120 -22.65 3.49 -3.89
C TYR A 120 -22.87 4.98 -4.22
N GLN A 121 -23.95 5.31 -4.93
CA GLN A 121 -24.30 6.67 -5.37
C GLN A 121 -23.15 7.42 -6.08
N ILE A 122 -22.29 6.70 -6.79
CA ILE A 122 -21.15 7.28 -7.51
C ILE A 122 -21.71 7.98 -8.75
N THR A 123 -21.68 9.31 -8.75
CA THR A 123 -22.14 10.14 -9.86
C THR A 123 -20.91 10.49 -10.69
N ALA A 124 -20.87 10.02 -11.95
CA ALA A 124 -19.82 10.41 -12.89
C ALA A 124 -19.82 11.94 -13.02
N LYS A 125 -18.67 12.56 -12.73
CA LYS A 125 -18.47 14.01 -12.78
C LYS A 125 -18.32 14.52 -14.20
#